data_AF-F3Z2K4-F1
#
_entry.id   AF-F3Z2K4-F1
#
_cell.length_a   1.000
_cell.length_b   1.000
_cell.length_c   1.000
_cell.angle_alpha   90.00
_cell.angle_beta   90.00
_cell.angle_gamma   90.00
#
_symmetry.space_group_name_H-M   'P 1'
#
loop_
_entity.id
_entity.type
_entity.pdbx_description
1 polymer ?
#
loop_
_entity_poly.entity_id
_entity_poly.type
_entity_poly.pdbx_seq_one_letter_code
_entity_poly.pdbx_strand_id
1 'polypeptide(L)'
;MRYLKILALLIFIAILLIFFQQNTEILNTGLQFQLDIFGNVWRSLQTPLYFVLVAAFFLGGVLTLLYFFIEKLRLAKQLRACRSQIGKLEQEVNSLRNLPLQETYPAVSEESYAASPESKAESGT
;
A
#
# COMPACT_ATOMS: atom_id res chain seq x y z
N MET A 1 -0.36 -11.70 20.50
CA MET A 1 0.04 -13.07 20.93
C MET A 1 0.71 -13.85 19.81
N ARG A 2 1.96 -13.53 19.43
CA ARG A 2 2.68 -14.23 18.34
C ARG A 2 2.83 -15.73 18.64
N TYR A 3 3.13 -16.08 19.89
CA TYR A 3 3.29 -17.46 20.35
C TYR A 3 1.99 -18.28 20.37
N LEU A 4 0.87 -17.69 20.78
CA LEU A 4 -0.42 -18.40 20.79
C LEU A 4 -0.87 -18.77 19.37
N LYS A 5 -0.60 -17.91 18.38
CA LYS A 5 -0.86 -18.22 16.96
C LYS A 5 -0.02 -19.40 16.47
N ILE A 6 1.23 -19.48 16.90
CA ILE A 6 2.13 -20.58 16.54
C ILE A 6 1.69 -21.88 17.21
N LEU A 7 1.30 -21.84 18.50
CA LEU A 7 0.78 -23.01 19.20
C LEU A 7 -0.51 -23.53 18.55
N ALA A 8 -1.44 -22.63 18.22
CA ALA A 8 -2.67 -22.99 17.53
C ALA A 8 -2.39 -23.60 16.14
N LEU A 9 -1.42 -23.04 15.40
CA LEU A 9 -0.97 -23.61 14.12
C LEU A 9 -0.38 -25.01 14.30
N LEU A 10 0.45 -25.23 15.32
CA LEU A 10 1.05 -26.53 15.60
C LEU A 10 -0.02 -27.59 15.90
N ILE A 11 -0.98 -27.25 16.77
CA ILE A 11 -2.10 -28.13 17.11
C ILE A 11 -2.94 -28.43 15.86
N PHE A 12 -3.23 -27.41 15.06
CA PHE A 12 -3.96 -27.57 13.81
C PHE A 12 -3.25 -28.53 12.84
N ILE A 13 -1.93 -28.39 12.66
CA ILE A 13 -1.13 -29.31 11.83
C ILE A 13 -1.18 -30.74 12.39
N ALA A 14 -1.05 -30.91 13.71
CA ALA A 14 -1.14 -32.23 14.34
C ALA A 14 -2.50 -32.91 14.08
N ILE A 15 -3.60 -32.16 14.22
CA ILE A 15 -4.94 -32.64 13.91
C ILE A 15 -5.06 -33.04 12.44
N LEU A 16 -4.53 -32.23 11.52
CA LEU A 16 -4.53 -32.57 10.10
C LEU A 16 -3.77 -33.87 9.80
N LEU A 17 -2.62 -34.10 10.43
CA LEU A 17 -1.85 -35.34 10.25
C LEU A 17 -2.62 -36.56 10.76
N ILE A 18 -3.25 -36.45 11.94
CA ILE A 18 -4.08 -37.53 12.50
C ILE A 18 -5.27 -37.81 11.59
N PHE A 19 -5.95 -36.75 11.12
CA PHE A 19 -7.06 -36.87 10.18
C PHE A 19 -6.63 -37.57 8.88
N PHE A 20 -5.48 -37.20 8.33
CA PHE A 20 -4.94 -37.83 7.14
C PHE A 20 -4.70 -39.33 7.37
N GLN A 21 -4.07 -39.69 8.48
CA GLN A 21 -3.80 -41.09 8.81
C GLN A 21 -5.09 -41.90 8.98
N GLN A 22 -6.10 -41.35 9.66
CA GLN A 22 -7.39 -42.01 9.86
C GLN A 22 -8.16 -42.23 8.54
N ASN A 23 -7.97 -41.35 7.56
CA ASN A 23 -8.68 -41.39 6.27
C ASN A 23 -7.83 -41.98 5.13
N THR A 24 -6.69 -42.62 5.44
CA THR A 24 -5.73 -43.11 4.45
C THR A 24 -6.36 -44.00 3.37
N GLU A 25 -7.28 -44.89 3.76
CA GLU A 25 -8.01 -45.78 2.83
C GLU A 25 -8.80 -44.98 1.78
N ILE A 26 -9.56 -43.98 2.22
CA ILE A 26 -10.35 -43.12 1.34
C ILE A 26 -9.43 -42.26 0.47
N LEU A 27 -8.36 -41.74 1.06
CA LEU A 27 -7.40 -40.87 0.37
C LEU A 27 -6.57 -41.61 -0.70
N ASN A 28 -6.37 -42.92 -0.54
CA ASN A 28 -5.72 -43.79 -1.53
C ASN A 28 -6.67 -44.28 -2.62
N THR A 29 -7.97 -43.98 -2.53
CA THR A 29 -8.93 -44.34 -3.59
C THR A 29 -8.52 -43.67 -4.90
N GLY A 30 -8.34 -44.49 -5.93
CA GLY A 30 -7.94 -44.04 -7.25
C GLY A 30 -9.08 -43.35 -7.98
N LEU A 31 -9.00 -42.03 -8.13
CA LEU A 31 -9.94 -41.23 -8.89
C LEU A 31 -9.55 -41.19 -10.37
N GLN A 32 -10.52 -41.42 -11.24
CA GLN A 32 -10.42 -41.07 -12.65
C GLN A 32 -11.33 -39.89 -12.92
N PHE A 33 -10.74 -38.80 -13.41
CA PHE A 33 -11.51 -37.66 -13.88
C PHE A 33 -11.97 -37.96 -15.30
N GLN A 34 -13.28 -37.85 -15.52
CA GLN A 34 -13.87 -37.96 -16.83
C GLN A 34 -14.39 -36.58 -17.24
N LEU A 35 -14.06 -36.20 -18.47
CA LEU A 35 -14.52 -34.99 -19.11
C LEU A 35 -15.20 -35.39 -20.41
N ASP A 36 -16.52 -35.21 -20.45
CA ASP A 36 -17.33 -35.47 -21.64
C ASP A 36 -17.59 -34.14 -22.34
N ILE A 37 -17.04 -34.00 -23.55
CA ILE A 37 -17.26 -32.83 -24.40
C ILE A 37 -17.78 -33.33 -25.75
N PHE A 38 -19.02 -32.94 -26.08
CA PHE A 38 -19.68 -33.27 -27.35
C PHE A 38 -19.65 -34.78 -27.69
N GLY A 39 -19.76 -35.66 -26.70
CA GLY A 39 -19.74 -37.12 -26.88
C GLY A 39 -18.34 -37.72 -27.01
N ASN A 40 -17.28 -36.90 -26.94
CA ASN A 40 -15.92 -37.37 -26.82
C ASN A 40 -15.54 -37.44 -25.34
N VAL A 41 -15.31 -38.66 -24.84
CA VAL A 41 -15.05 -38.91 -23.43
C VAL A 41 -13.55 -38.98 -23.18
N TRP A 42 -13.03 -37.97 -22.49
CA TRP A 42 -11.62 -37.89 -22.08
C TRP A 42 -11.50 -38.40 -20.66
N ARG A 43 -10.62 -39.38 -20.43
CA ARG A 43 -10.36 -39.93 -19.10
C ARG A 43 -8.93 -39.64 -18.70
N SER A 44 -8.76 -39.13 -17.48
CA SER A 44 -7.44 -38.99 -16.87
C SER A 44 -6.90 -40.34 -16.42
N LEU A 45 -5.59 -40.40 -16.17
CA LEU A 45 -4.99 -41.52 -15.45
C LEU A 45 -5.62 -41.62 -14.05
N GLN A 46 -5.72 -42.85 -13.55
CA GLN A 46 -6.20 -43.11 -12.19
C GLN A 46 -5.20 -42.51 -11.20
N THR A 47 -5.63 -41.47 -10.50
CA THR A 47 -4.79 -40.70 -9.59
C THR A 47 -5.39 -40.79 -8.19
N PRO A 48 -4.62 -41.16 -7.17
CA PRO A 48 -5.11 -41.19 -5.79
C PRO A 48 -5.64 -39.81 -5.36
N LEU A 49 -6.73 -39.80 -4.60
CA LEU A 49 -7.37 -38.57 -4.12
C LEU A 49 -6.39 -37.67 -3.33
N TYR A 50 -5.48 -38.24 -2.53
CA TYR A 50 -4.52 -37.44 -1.77
C TYR A 50 -3.66 -36.53 -2.66
N PHE A 51 -3.30 -37.00 -3.86
CA PHE A 51 -2.45 -36.24 -4.78
C PHE A 51 -3.20 -35.03 -5.31
N VAL A 52 -4.47 -35.20 -5.67
CA VAL A 52 -5.36 -34.13 -6.12
C VAL A 52 -5.56 -33.10 -5.00
N LEU A 53 -5.77 -33.57 -3.77
CA LEU A 53 -5.96 -32.71 -2.61
C LEU A 53 -4.73 -31.85 -2.33
N VAL A 54 -3.53 -32.46 -2.34
CA VAL A 54 -2.25 -31.74 -2.16
C VAL A 54 -2.01 -30.76 -3.30
N ALA A 55 -2.27 -31.15 -4.54
CA ALA A 55 -2.11 -30.28 -5.70
C ALA A 55 -3.05 -29.06 -5.63
N ALA A 56 -4.32 -29.27 -5.27
CA ALA A 56 -5.29 -28.19 -5.09
C ALA A 56 -4.90 -27.24 -3.95
N PHE A 57 -4.46 -27.78 -2.81
CA PHE A 57 -3.96 -26.99 -1.69
C PHE A 57 -2.74 -26.16 -2.08
N PHE A 58 -1.77 -26.77 -2.78
CA PHE A 58 -0.58 -26.09 -3.27
C PHE A 58 -0.93 -24.96 -4.24
N LEU A 59 -1.82 -25.23 -5.20
CA LEU A 59 -2.28 -24.23 -6.16
C LEU A 59 -2.99 -23.06 -5.46
N GLY A 60 -3.84 -23.35 -4.47
CA GLY A 60 -4.45 -22.33 -3.62
C GLY A 60 -3.40 -21.50 -2.86
N GLY A 61 -2.36 -22.14 -2.33
CA GLY A 61 -1.22 -21.48 -1.71
C GLY A 61 -0.47 -20.55 -2.68
N VAL A 62 -0.21 -21.00 -3.91
CA VAL A 62 0.42 -20.18 -4.95
C VAL A 62 -0.44 -18.98 -5.32
N LEU A 63 -1.75 -19.18 -5.51
CA LEU A 63 -2.68 -18.10 -5.85
C LEU A 63 -2.81 -17.06 -4.73
N THR A 64 -2.89 -17.50 -3.48
CA THR A 64 -2.91 -16.58 -2.32
C THR A 64 -1.60 -15.81 -2.18
N LEU A 65 -0.46 -16.47 -2.41
CA LEU A 65 0.84 -15.80 -2.39
C LEU A 65 0.95 -14.77 -3.52
N LEU A 66 0.49 -15.10 -4.72
CA LEU A 66 0.46 -14.20 -5.86
C LEU A 66 -0.46 -12.98 -5.58
N TYR A 67 -1.64 -13.22 -5.01
CA TYR A 67 -2.55 -12.16 -4.59
C TYR A 67 -1.87 -11.20 -3.59
N PHE A 68 -1.27 -11.74 -2.52
CA PHE A 68 -0.54 -10.91 -1.55
C PHE A 68 0.64 -10.18 -2.17
N PHE A 69 1.36 -10.80 -3.10
CA PHE A 69 2.48 -10.17 -3.78
C PHE A 69 2.03 -8.95 -4.60
N ILE A 70 0.96 -9.09 -5.39
CA ILE A 70 0.38 -7.97 -6.17
C ILE A 70 -0.10 -6.85 -5.23
N GLU A 71 -0.76 -7.21 -4.13
CA GLU A 71 -1.21 -6.24 -3.13
C GLU A 71 -0.03 -5.48 -2.51
N LYS A 72 1.04 -6.19 -2.12
CA LYS A 72 2.27 -5.56 -1.59
C LYS A 72 2.91 -4.61 -2.60
N LEU A 73 2.94 -4.96 -3.89
CA LEU A 73 3.42 -4.07 -4.94
C LEU A 73 2.56 -2.80 -5.06
N ARG A 74 1.23 -2.94 -5.01
CA ARG A 74 0.30 -1.80 -5.04
C ARG A 74 0.52 -0.87 -3.84
N LEU A 75 0.64 -1.43 -2.64
CA LEU A 75 0.92 -0.68 -1.41
C LEU A 75 2.28 0.04 -1.49
N ALA A 76 3.31 -0.63 -2.00
CA ALA A 76 4.63 -0.03 -2.17
C ALA A 76 4.62 1.15 -3.16
N LYS A 77 3.86 1.04 -4.26
CA LYS A 77 3.66 2.14 -5.21
C LYS A 77 2.96 3.34 -4.56
N GLN A 78 1.89 3.10 -3.81
CA GLN A 78 1.18 4.16 -3.08
C GLN A 78 2.08 4.85 -2.04
N LEU A 79 2.89 4.08 -1.32
CA LEU A 79 3.84 4.62 -0.35
C LEU A 79 4.89 5.53 -1.02
N ARG A 80 5.43 5.12 -2.18
CA ARG A 80 6.37 5.94 -2.96
C ARG A 80 5.73 7.22 -3.48
N ALA A 81 4.50 7.13 -3.99
CA ALA A 81 3.77 8.30 -4.48
C ALA A 81 3.53 9.32 -3.36
N CYS A 82 3.06 8.86 -2.19
CA CYS A 82 2.85 9.71 -1.02
C CYS A 82 4.15 10.37 -0.54
N ARG A 83 5.25 9.61 -0.42
CA ARG A 83 6.57 10.16 -0.07
C ARG A 83 7.07 11.21 -1.07
N SER A 84 6.84 10.99 -2.37
CA SER A 84 7.22 11.98 -3.39
C SER A 84 6.39 13.27 -3.29
N GLN A 85 5.10 13.18 -2.95
CA GLN A 85 4.28 14.36 -2.71
C GLN A 85 4.75 15.14 -1.48
N ILE A 86 5.07 14.45 -0.39
CA ILE A 86 5.62 15.07 0.83
C ILE A 86 6.91 15.84 0.49
N GLY A 87 7.84 15.22 -0.24
CA GLY A 87 9.09 15.91 -0.62
C GLY A 87 8.88 17.14 -1.50
N LYS A 88 7.88 17.11 -2.40
CA LYS A 88 7.50 18.29 -3.20
C LYS A 88 6.91 19.40 -2.33
N LEU A 89 5.99 19.07 -1.44
CA LEU A 89 5.40 20.02 -0.49
C LEU A 89 6.45 20.62 0.44
N GLU A 90 7.40 19.82 0.92
CA GLU A 90 8.54 20.30 1.71
C GLU A 90 9.40 21.29 0.92
N GLN A 91 9.70 21.00 -0.36
CA GLN A 91 10.42 21.91 -1.25
C GLN A 91 9.66 23.21 -1.51
N GLU A 92 8.34 23.14 -1.75
CA GLU A 92 7.49 24.32 -1.94
C GLU A 92 7.49 25.20 -0.70
N VAL A 93 7.26 24.64 0.49
CA VAL A 93 7.33 25.39 1.76
C VAL A 93 8.70 26.02 1.97
N ASN A 94 9.78 25.29 1.68
CA ASN A 94 11.14 25.80 1.87
C ASN A 94 11.48 26.89 0.85
N SER A 95 10.99 26.78 -0.40
CA SER A 95 11.14 27.81 -1.42
C SER A 95 10.37 29.08 -1.10
N LEU A 96 9.17 28.97 -0.52
CA LEU A 96 8.36 30.11 -0.09
C LEU A 96 8.96 30.82 1.13
N ARG A 97 9.66 30.09 2.01
CA ARG A 97 10.36 30.68 3.17
C ARG A 97 11.67 31.36 2.79
N ASN A 98 12.30 30.93 1.70
CA ASN A 98 13.55 31.50 1.19
C ASN A 98 13.31 32.48 0.03
N LEU A 99 12.05 32.74 -0.33
CA LEU A 99 11.74 33.86 -1.21
C LEU A 99 12.20 35.13 -0.47
N PRO A 100 13.12 35.92 -1.04
CA PRO A 100 13.43 37.21 -0.44
C PRO A 100 12.10 37.95 -0.36
N LEU A 101 11.71 38.36 0.85
CA LEU A 101 10.73 39.42 0.99
C LEU A 101 11.34 40.58 0.21
N GLN A 102 10.89 40.79 -1.04
CA GLN A 102 11.07 42.07 -1.69
C GLN A 102 10.32 43.03 -0.79
N GLU A 103 11.04 43.58 0.20
CA GLU A 103 10.73 44.84 0.81
C GLU A 103 10.89 45.90 -0.29
N THR A 104 9.95 45.90 -1.24
CA THR A 104 9.52 47.15 -1.85
C THR A 104 8.61 47.80 -0.82
N TYR A 105 9.19 48.21 0.30
CA TYR A 105 8.67 49.37 1.00
C TYR A 105 9.04 50.54 0.09
N PRO A 106 8.07 51.27 -0.51
CA PRO A 106 8.44 52.51 -1.17
C PRO A 106 9.09 53.36 -0.08
N ALA A 107 10.37 53.68 -0.26
CA ALA A 107 11.03 54.67 0.56
C ALA A 107 10.16 55.92 0.50
N VAL A 108 9.46 56.21 1.60
CA VAL A 108 8.78 57.48 1.76
C VAL A 108 9.92 58.50 1.78
N SER A 109 10.13 59.15 0.64
CA SER A 109 11.08 60.25 0.51
C SER A 109 10.73 61.29 1.55
N GLU A 110 11.60 61.48 2.53
CA GLU A 110 11.52 62.47 3.61
C GLU A 110 11.64 63.93 3.11
N GLU A 111 11.40 64.21 1.83
CA GLU A 111 11.56 65.55 1.24
C GLU A 111 10.32 66.45 1.37
N SER A 112 9.23 66.00 1.99
CA SER A 112 8.00 66.82 2.12
C SER A 112 7.88 67.63 3.43
N TYR A 113 8.88 67.62 4.33
CA TYR A 113 8.80 68.35 5.62
C TYR A 113 9.79 69.50 5.81
N ALA A 114 10.50 69.91 4.76
CA ALA A 114 11.48 70.99 4.85
C ALA A 114 11.20 72.16 3.88
N ALA A 115 9.96 72.64 3.79
CA ALA A 115 9.70 73.94 3.15
C ALA A 115 8.35 74.58 3.55
N SER A 116 8.28 75.13 4.76
CA SER A 116 7.63 76.44 4.97
C SER A 116 8.05 77.03 6.31
N PRO A 117 8.66 78.22 6.33
CA PRO A 117 9.01 78.91 7.56
C PRO A 117 7.78 79.56 8.17
N GLU A 118 7.63 79.36 9.47
CA GLU A 118 6.77 80.14 10.35
C GLU A 118 7.42 81.51 10.65
N SER A 119 6.59 82.52 10.99
CA SER A 119 6.89 83.88 11.47
C SER A 119 6.93 84.97 10.37
N LYS A 120 6.16 86.08 10.41
CA LYS A 120 5.85 86.97 11.55
C LYS A 120 4.91 88.14 11.13
N ALA A 121 4.31 88.79 12.14
CA ALA A 121 3.68 90.13 12.19
C ALA A 121 2.22 90.22 11.68
N GLU A 122 1.20 90.24 12.55
CA GLU A 122 0.75 91.35 13.42
C GLU A 122 0.59 92.73 12.74
N SER A 123 -0.65 93.24 12.86
CA SER A 123 -1.06 94.65 12.99
C SER A 123 -1.58 95.40 11.75
N GLY A 124 -2.91 95.61 11.72
CA GLY A 124 -3.48 96.96 11.76
C GLY A 124 -3.92 97.60 10.45
N THR A 125 -5.23 97.62 10.17
CA THR A 125 -6.04 98.86 10.05
C THR A 125 -7.52 98.52 9.97
#